data_AF-A0A4U3A2C2-F1
#
_entry.id   AF-A0A4U3A2C2-F1
#
_cell.length_a   1.000
_cell.length_b   1.000
_cell.length_c   1.000
_cell.angle_alpha   90.00
_cell.angle_beta   90.00
_cell.angle_gamma   90.00
#
_symmetry.space_group_name_H-M   'P 1'
#
loop_
_entity.id
_entity.type
_entity.pdbx_description
1 polymer ?
#
loop_
_entity_poly.entity_id
_entity_poly.type
_entity_poly.pdbx_seq_one_letter_code
_entity_poly.pdbx_strand_id
1 'polypeptide(L)' 'MCVKKGEASVTSLVSAFGRAYHSEFDRPKIFDDYVAKDFISQKERNDIETNMVQGIHFF' A
#
# COMPACT_ATOMS: atom_id res chain seq x y z
N MET A 1 15.56 -10.00 4.34
CA MET A 1 14.38 -10.88 4.56
C MET A 1 14.20 -11.74 3.33
N CYS A 2 14.07 -13.06 3.49
CA CYS A 2 13.77 -13.97 2.38
C CYS A 2 12.25 -13.98 2.18
N VAL A 3 11.76 -13.58 1.01
CA VAL A 3 10.32 -13.61 0.70
C VAL A 3 9.94 -15.05 0.42
N LYS A 4 8.94 -15.59 1.14
CA LYS A 4 8.48 -16.96 0.87
C LYS A 4 7.67 -17.00 -0.42
N LYS A 5 7.65 -18.16 -1.05
CA LYS A 5 6.84 -18.38 -2.25
C LYS A 5 5.36 -18.12 -1.93
N GLY A 6 4.77 -17.13 -2.59
CA GLY A 6 3.38 -16.71 -2.37
C GLY A 6 3.21 -15.48 -1.47
N GLU A 7 4.28 -14.96 -0.86
CA GLU A 7 4.24 -13.72 -0.08
C GLU A 7 4.68 -12.53 -0.95
N ALA A 8 4.04 -11.38 -0.77
CA ALA A 8 4.50 -10.13 -1.34
C ALA A 8 5.76 -9.64 -0.60
N SER A 9 6.71 -9.03 -1.32
CA SER A 9 7.78 -8.30 -0.65
C SER A 9 7.22 -7.03 0.00
N VAL A 10 7.86 -6.56 1.08
CA VAL A 10 7.46 -5.30 1.74
C VAL A 10 7.43 -4.14 0.73
N THR A 11 8.44 -4.04 -0.14
CA THR A 11 8.47 -3.02 -1.19
C THR A 11 7.27 -3.11 -2.13
N SER A 12 6.91 -4.32 -2.58
CA SER A 12 5.76 -4.51 -3.47
C SER A 12 4.44 -4.16 -2.80
N LEU A 13 4.30 -4.51 -1.52
CA LEU A 13 3.09 -4.26 -0.73
C LEU A 13 2.89 -2.76 -0.46
N VAL A 14 3.94 -2.06 -0.02
CA VAL A 14 3.90 -0.60 0.21
C VAL A 14 3.66 0.16 -1.10
N SER A 15 4.26 -0.31 -2.20
CA SER A 15 4.03 0.29 -3.52
C SER A 15 2.59 0.10 -3.98
N ALA A 16 2.01 -1.10 -3.80
CA ALA A 16 0.61 -1.36 -4.11
C ALA A 16 -0.34 -0.50 -3.25
N PHE A 17 -0.03 -0.37 -1.95
CA PHE A 17 -0.78 0.48 -1.04
C PHE A 17 -0.84 1.93 -1.51
N GLY A 18 0.29 2.54 -1.86
CA GLY A 18 0.31 3.92 -2.35
C GLY A 18 -0.51 4.12 -3.62
N ARG A 19 -0.49 3.13 -4.55
CA ARG A 19 -1.29 3.18 -5.78
C ARG A 19 -2.80 3.04 -5.50
N ALA A 20 -3.18 2.13 -4.61
CA ALA A 20 -4.57 1.96 -4.18
C ALA A 20 -5.09 3.25 -3.50
N TYR A 21 -4.32 3.80 -2.56
CA TYR A 21 -4.67 5.04 -1.86
C TYR A 21 -4.85 6.21 -2.84
N HIS A 22 -3.92 6.39 -3.78
CA HIS A 22 -4.04 7.41 -4.83
C HIS A 22 -5.31 7.25 -5.67
N SER A 23 -5.63 6.03 -6.10
CA SER A 23 -6.83 5.75 -6.90
C SER A 23 -8.13 6.07 -6.12
N GLU A 24 -8.16 5.74 -4.84
CA GLU A 24 -9.35 5.91 -3.99
C GLU A 24 -9.57 7.37 -3.55
N PHE A 25 -8.52 8.08 -3.16
CA PHE A 25 -8.66 9.33 -2.40
C PHE A 25 -8.17 10.59 -3.11
N ASP A 26 -7.19 10.50 -4.02
CA ASP A 26 -6.56 11.70 -4.58
C ASP A 26 -7.36 12.28 -5.76
N ARG A 27 -7.39 13.62 -5.84
CA ARG A 27 -7.94 14.36 -6.98
C ARG A 27 -7.14 15.65 -7.23
N PRO A 28 -6.81 15.99 -8.50
CA PRO A 28 -6.95 15.16 -9.70
C PRO A 28 -5.99 13.96 -9.67
N LYS A 29 -6.37 12.86 -10.34
CA LYS A 29 -5.51 11.66 -10.43
C LYS A 29 -4.37 11.90 -11.42
N ILE A 30 -3.15 11.51 -11.05
CA ILE A 30 -1.99 11.46 -11.96
C ILE A 30 -2.06 10.17 -12.79
N PHE A 31 -2.49 9.07 -12.18
CA PHE A 31 -2.78 7.78 -12.81
C PHE A 31 -3.89 7.07 -12.03
N ASP A 32 -4.49 6.02 -12.60
CA ASP A 32 -5.59 5.29 -11.96
C ASP A 32 -5.37 3.78 -11.95
N ASP A 33 -4.79 3.26 -10.87
CA ASP A 33 -4.62 1.82 -10.62
C ASP A 33 -5.70 1.31 -9.65
N TYR A 34 -6.92 1.21 -10.17
CA TYR A 34 -8.11 0.85 -9.39
C TYR A 34 -8.15 -0.63 -8.95
N VAL A 35 -7.30 -1.49 -9.53
CA VAL A 35 -7.20 -2.91 -9.18
C VAL A 35 -6.21 -3.16 -8.05
N ALA A 36 -5.27 -2.24 -7.76
CA ALA A 36 -4.28 -2.41 -6.70
C ALA A 36 -4.89 -2.77 -5.33
N LYS A 37 -6.06 -2.23 -5.00
CA LYS A 37 -6.77 -2.51 -3.74
C LYS A 37 -7.16 -3.99 -3.58
N ASP A 38 -7.41 -4.69 -4.68
CA ASP A 38 -7.85 -6.09 -4.66
C ASP A 38 -6.68 -7.05 -4.36
N PHE A 39 -5.43 -6.58 -4.45
CA PHE A 39 -4.21 -7.34 -4.17
C PHE A 39 -3.67 -7.11 -2.76
N ILE A 40 -4.37 -6.34 -1.93
CA ILE A 40 -3.96 -6.03 -0.56
C ILE A 40 -5.06 -6.52 0.37
N SER A 41 -4.72 -7.42 1.30
CA SER A 41 -5.68 -7.81 2.32
C SER A 41 -5.99 -6.63 3.25
N GLN A 42 -7.19 -6.63 3.85
CA GLN A 42 -7.54 -5.59 4.83
C GLN A 42 -6.54 -5.50 5.98
N LYS A 43 -5.96 -6.63 6.40
CA LYS A 43 -4.94 -6.67 7.43
C LYS A 43 -3.68 -5.95 6.99
N GLU A 44 -3.15 -6.27 5.80
CA GLU A 44 -1.95 -5.62 5.26
C GLU A 44 -2.15 -4.11 5.10
N ARG A 45 -3.34 -3.70 4.63
CA ARG A 45 -3.69 -2.29 4.53
C ARG A 45 -3.65 -1.60 5.89
N ASN A 46 -4.35 -2.14 6.90
CA ASN A 46 -4.39 -1.57 8.24
C ASN A 46 -3.00 -1.50 8.89
N ASP A 47 -2.19 -2.55 8.69
CA ASP A 47 -0.83 -2.62 9.20
C ASP A 47 0.03 -1.50 8.58
N ILE A 48 -0.05 -1.29 7.26
CA ILE A 48 0.69 -0.23 6.56
C ILE A 48 0.21 1.16 6.99
N GLU A 49 -1.10 1.40 7.06
CA GLU A 49 -1.67 2.68 7.51
C GLU A 49 -1.18 3.02 8.93
N THR A 50 -1.24 2.06 9.85
CA THR A 50 -0.77 2.24 11.23
C THR A 50 0.72 2.59 11.27
N ASN A 51 1.55 1.85 10.52
CA ASN A 51 2.99 2.10 10.46
C ASN A 51 3.31 3.47 9.82
N MET A 52 2.58 3.90 8.79
CA MET A 52 2.77 5.21 8.18
C MET A 52 2.37 6.35 9.12
N VAL A 53 1.24 6.23 9.82
CA VAL A 53 0.81 7.23 10.83
C VAL A 53 1.83 7.35 11.96
N GLN A 54 2.32 6.23 12.47
CA GLN A 54 3.36 6.24 13.51
C GLN A 54 4.71 6.76 13.00
N GLY A 55 5.00 6.49 11.72
CA GLY A 55 6.24 6.89 11.06
C GLY A 55 6.24 8.32 10.52
N ILE A 56 5.12 9.05 10.56
CA ILE A 56 4.99 10.35 9.88
C ILE A 56 6.00 11.38 10.38
N HIS A 57 6.45 11.28 11.63
CA HIS A 57 7.48 12.16 12.19
C HIS A 57 8.87 12.01 11.54
N PHE A 58 9.09 10.93 10.79
CA PHE A 58 10.35 10.69 10.06
C PHE A 58 10.34 11.26 8.63
N PHE A 59 9.19 11.70 8.11
CA PHE A 59 9.01 12.22 6.75
C PHE A 59 8.69 13.72 6.77
#